data_AF-A0A9P8RRH6-F1
#
_entry.id   AF-A0A9P8RRH6-F1
#
_cell.length_a   1.000
_cell.length_b   1.000
_cell.length_c   1.000
_cell.angle_alpha   90.00
_cell.angle_beta   90.00
_cell.angle_gamma   90.00
#
_symmetry.space_group_name_H-M   'P 1'
#
loop_
_entity.id
_entity.type
_entity.pdbx_description
1 polymer ?
#
loop_
_entity_poly.entity_id
_entity_poly.type
_entity_poly.pdbx_seq_one_letter_code
_entity_poly.pdbx_strand_id
1 'polypeptide(L)'
;MKDWKADFERHVSLGFSVGNIKGFATTERRLYITHGYGFVLPVEAREVFVRDDRCFSVDWVEEEHGSPREFCVSTAKLSAGIEGIPTSLLAEYLDRHIDGPFEKFVDEYFAGTPFLTEVLKTAHRYYLRERLPVVRKALKLVLAYNLTMHITMVEGLTDEENMAGKIRDESSKFRGKTVAPVMINFQVKCALADMWRELQKDVLEELSQLYHGVYNGDKLKNWPTIFLLAAILLAVWEEMQFDCHYRVPDPVAVQKFCNDMETTPVGVIVGLFSAISQKLPAISEWDTRKHHHLLNSNQAVCEAMSEMQAHVTKYGMASHEDMRPLTIKWSVDSNV
;
A
#
# COMPACT_ATOMS: atom_id res chain seq x y z
N MET A 1 15.96 -10.98 0.15
CA MET A 1 14.66 -10.44 0.60
C MET A 1 13.91 -11.58 1.24
N LYS A 2 13.59 -11.50 2.54
CA LYS A 2 12.67 -12.46 3.16
C LYS A 2 11.29 -12.12 2.59
N ASP A 3 10.90 -12.91 1.59
CA ASP A 3 9.68 -12.79 0.80
C ASP A 3 8.42 -12.69 1.68
N TRP A 4 7.34 -12.12 1.11
CA TRP A 4 5.92 -12.34 1.44
C TRP A 4 5.56 -13.76 1.95
N LYS A 5 6.40 -14.77 1.63
CA LYS A 5 6.41 -16.07 2.27
C LYS A 5 6.40 -15.98 3.78
N ALA A 6 7.00 -14.98 4.42
CA ALA A 6 6.93 -14.82 5.87
C ALA A 6 5.49 -14.52 6.36
N ASP A 7 4.71 -13.72 5.63
CA ASP A 7 3.30 -13.46 6.00
C ASP A 7 2.41 -14.64 5.63
N PHE A 8 2.68 -15.30 4.51
CA PHE A 8 2.03 -16.55 4.12
C PHE A 8 2.35 -17.69 5.10
N GLU A 9 3.61 -17.85 5.51
CA GLU A 9 4.11 -18.86 6.45
C GLU A 9 3.57 -18.61 7.86
N ARG A 10 3.38 -17.36 8.29
CA ARG A 10 2.69 -17.00 9.54
C ARG A 10 1.25 -17.51 9.57
N HIS A 11 0.49 -17.33 8.49
CA HIS A 11 -0.90 -17.79 8.44
C HIS A 11 -1.01 -19.31 8.27
N VAL A 12 -0.05 -19.93 7.57
CA VAL A 12 0.07 -21.40 7.48
C VAL A 12 0.51 -22.02 8.81
N SER A 13 1.35 -21.34 9.60
CA SER A 13 1.82 -21.81 10.91
C SER A 13 0.78 -21.60 12.03
N LEU A 14 -0.17 -20.67 11.87
CA LEU A 14 -1.35 -20.47 12.73
C LEU A 14 -2.39 -21.63 12.67
N GLY A 15 -2.02 -22.79 12.12
CA GLY A 15 -2.86 -24.00 12.16
C GLY A 15 -3.88 -24.12 11.02
N PHE A 16 -3.92 -23.16 10.08
CA PHE A 16 -4.69 -23.24 8.82
C PHE A 16 -4.06 -24.16 7.79
N SER A 17 -3.65 -25.35 8.21
CA SER A 17 -3.30 -26.40 7.26
C SER A 17 -4.57 -26.92 6.59
N VAL A 18 -4.49 -27.28 5.30
CA VAL A 18 -5.57 -27.98 4.58
C VAL A 18 -6.03 -29.23 5.35
N GLY A 19 -5.14 -29.85 6.13
CA GLY A 19 -5.45 -31.00 6.99
C GLY A 19 -6.38 -30.71 8.17
N ASN A 20 -6.56 -29.45 8.59
CA ASN A 20 -7.49 -29.06 9.65
C ASN A 20 -8.94 -28.93 9.13
N ILE A 21 -9.14 -28.71 7.83
CA ILE A 21 -10.47 -28.49 7.24
C ILE A 21 -11.18 -29.84 7.02
N LYS A 22 -12.41 -29.98 7.55
CA LYS A 22 -13.30 -31.14 7.35
C LYS A 22 -14.23 -30.95 6.16
N GLY A 23 -14.62 -29.71 5.87
CA GLY A 23 -15.54 -29.39 4.79
C GLY A 23 -16.09 -27.97 4.90
N PHE A 24 -16.98 -27.62 3.98
CA PHE A 24 -17.65 -26.33 3.92
C PHE A 24 -19.16 -26.53 3.83
N ALA A 25 -19.92 -25.57 4.33
CA ALA A 25 -21.35 -25.50 4.08
C ALA A 25 -21.63 -25.31 2.58
N THR A 26 -22.77 -25.82 2.13
CA THR A 26 -23.23 -25.69 0.73
C THR A 26 -23.90 -24.34 0.46
N THR A 27 -24.39 -23.67 1.51
CA THR A 27 -25.02 -22.35 1.41
C THR A 27 -23.98 -21.26 1.49
N GLU A 28 -24.05 -20.33 0.53
CA GLU A 28 -23.24 -19.11 0.52
C GLU A 28 -24.12 -17.89 0.80
N ARG A 29 -23.53 -16.88 1.43
CA ARG A 29 -24.15 -15.59 1.65
C ARG A 29 -23.13 -14.47 1.45
N ARG A 30 -23.63 -13.32 1.01
CA ARG A 30 -22.80 -12.14 0.80
C ARG A 30 -22.45 -11.46 2.12
N LEU A 31 -21.15 -11.25 2.32
CA LEU A 31 -20.58 -10.36 3.32
C LEU A 31 -19.93 -9.15 2.64
N TYR A 32 -19.71 -8.10 3.42
CA TYR A 32 -19.08 -6.88 2.94
C TYR A 32 -17.79 -6.65 3.72
N ILE A 33 -16.65 -6.89 3.07
CA ILE A 33 -15.33 -6.74 3.66
C ILE A 33 -14.83 -5.33 3.43
N THR A 34 -14.24 -4.70 4.44
CA THR A 34 -13.70 -3.35 4.31
C THR A 34 -12.41 -3.20 5.07
N HIS A 35 -11.52 -2.34 4.58
CA HIS A 35 -10.35 -1.90 5.35
C HIS A 35 -10.67 -0.67 6.23
N GLY A 36 -11.92 -0.17 6.20
CA GLY A 36 -12.37 0.97 6.99
C GLY A 36 -12.40 2.31 6.25
N TYR A 37 -12.15 2.33 4.93
CA TYR A 37 -11.93 3.57 4.15
C TYR A 37 -13.13 4.00 3.31
N GLY A 38 -14.33 3.67 3.76
CA GLY A 38 -15.58 4.10 3.10
C GLY A 38 -16.00 3.24 1.90
N PHE A 39 -15.21 2.24 1.51
CA PHE A 39 -15.59 1.27 0.50
C PHE A 39 -15.68 -0.15 1.06
N VAL A 40 -16.51 -0.97 0.43
CA VAL A 40 -16.69 -2.38 0.76
C VAL A 40 -16.43 -3.25 -0.47
N LEU A 41 -15.80 -4.39 -0.23
CA LEU A 41 -15.59 -5.50 -1.15
C LEU A 41 -16.65 -6.58 -0.82
N PRO A 42 -17.64 -6.80 -1.70
CA PRO A 42 -18.58 -7.89 -1.51
C PRO A 42 -17.86 -9.24 -1.70
N VAL A 43 -18.05 -10.14 -0.74
CA VAL A 43 -17.46 -11.49 -0.74
C VAL A 43 -18.57 -12.49 -0.42
N GLU A 44 -18.79 -13.46 -1.30
CA GLU A 44 -19.61 -14.61 -0.96
C GLU A 44 -18.86 -15.45 0.08
N ALA A 45 -19.55 -15.85 1.14
CA ALA A 45 -18.96 -16.53 2.27
C ALA A 45 -19.79 -17.73 2.69
N ARG A 46 -19.11 -18.74 3.22
CA ARG A 46 -19.71 -20.00 3.70
C ARG A 46 -19.06 -20.43 5.00
N GLU A 47 -19.80 -21.20 5.78
CA GLU A 47 -19.27 -21.81 7.00
C GLU A 47 -18.19 -22.84 6.65
N VAL A 48 -17.14 -22.87 7.46
CA VAL A 48 -16.05 -23.83 7.36
C VAL A 48 -16.01 -24.71 8.60
N PHE A 49 -16.00 -26.02 8.38
CA PHE A 49 -15.91 -27.01 9.45
C PHE A 49 -14.47 -27.46 9.61
N VAL A 50 -13.93 -27.40 10.83
CA VAL A 50 -12.54 -27.77 11.13
C VAL A 50 -12.43 -28.85 12.21
N ARG A 51 -11.22 -29.40 12.41
CA ARG A 51 -10.91 -30.33 13.51
C ARG A 51 -10.57 -29.60 14.80
N ASP A 52 -9.75 -28.57 14.72
CA ASP A 52 -9.37 -27.66 15.82
C ASP A 52 -9.79 -26.24 15.45
N ASP A 53 -10.61 -25.61 16.29
CA ASP A 53 -11.12 -24.26 16.08
C ASP A 53 -10.30 -23.15 16.76
N ARG A 54 -9.20 -23.51 17.43
CA ARG A 54 -8.27 -22.54 18.02
C ARG A 54 -7.51 -21.69 17.00
N CYS A 55 -7.60 -22.02 15.71
CA CYS A 55 -6.97 -21.26 14.64
C CYS A 55 -7.75 -19.99 14.25
N PHE A 56 -9.01 -19.79 14.68
CA PHE A 56 -9.84 -18.68 14.20
C PHE A 56 -9.56 -17.32 14.86
N SER A 57 -8.31 -16.97 15.13
CA SER A 57 -7.95 -15.67 15.69
C SER A 57 -7.24 -14.79 14.67
N VAL A 58 -7.48 -13.48 14.75
CA VAL A 58 -6.76 -12.45 14.02
C VAL A 58 -6.03 -11.59 15.02
N ASP A 59 -4.73 -11.46 14.84
CA ASP A 59 -3.85 -10.53 15.51
C ASP A 59 -3.53 -9.32 14.61
N TRP A 60 -3.34 -8.17 15.25
CA TRP A 60 -2.84 -6.95 14.60
C TRP A 60 -2.23 -6.02 15.65
N VAL A 61 -1.40 -5.08 15.19
CA VAL A 61 -0.83 -4.04 16.04
C VAL A 61 -1.39 -2.67 15.65
N GLU A 62 -1.67 -1.84 16.64
CA GLU A 62 -1.96 -0.41 16.43
C GLU A 62 -0.90 0.42 17.12
N GLU A 63 -0.41 1.43 16.41
CA GLU A 63 0.50 2.42 16.97
C GLU A 63 -0.27 3.70 17.23
N GLU A 64 -0.55 3.95 18.50
CA GLU A 64 -1.15 5.19 18.99
C GLU A 64 -0.18 5.80 20.00
N HIS A 65 0.24 7.05 19.75
CA HIS A 65 1.16 7.80 20.62
C HIS A 65 2.57 7.19 20.82
N GLY A 66 3.08 6.45 19.84
CA GLY A 66 4.47 5.96 19.83
C GLY A 66 4.72 4.70 20.68
N SER A 67 3.66 4.01 21.12
CA SER A 67 3.75 2.68 21.70
C SER A 67 2.93 1.68 20.87
N PRO A 68 3.54 0.64 20.28
CA PRO A 68 2.79 -0.40 19.61
C PRO A 68 1.96 -1.18 20.63
N ARG A 69 0.68 -1.38 20.32
CA ARG A 69 -0.25 -2.21 21.11
C ARG A 69 -0.72 -3.37 20.25
N GLU A 70 -0.55 -4.58 20.77
CA GLU A 70 -1.03 -5.79 20.11
C GLU A 70 -2.47 -6.08 20.52
N PHE A 71 -3.26 -6.50 19.55
CA PHE A 71 -4.63 -6.92 19.73
C PHE A 71 -4.81 -8.29 19.10
N CYS A 72 -5.68 -9.10 19.69
CA CYS A 72 -6.04 -10.41 19.18
C CYS A 72 -7.52 -10.66 19.43
N VAL A 73 -8.25 -11.12 18.42
CA VAL A 73 -9.66 -11.47 18.55
C VAL A 73 -9.99 -12.76 17.81
N SER A 74 -10.78 -13.62 18.44
CA SER A 74 -11.34 -14.79 17.78
C SER A 74 -12.53 -14.38 16.90
N THR A 75 -12.59 -14.90 15.69
CA THR A 75 -13.52 -14.52 14.62
C THR A 75 -14.47 -15.67 14.26
N ALA A 76 -15.51 -15.36 13.47
CA ALA A 76 -16.47 -16.36 13.02
C ALA A 76 -15.83 -17.42 12.09
N LYS A 77 -16.40 -18.63 12.09
CA LYS A 77 -15.94 -19.80 11.30
C LYS A 77 -16.41 -19.71 9.84
N LEU A 78 -16.00 -18.66 9.15
CA LEU A 78 -16.40 -18.38 7.77
C LEU A 78 -15.17 -18.31 6.85
N SER A 79 -15.32 -18.80 5.63
CA SER A 79 -14.35 -18.69 4.54
C SER A 79 -15.05 -18.13 3.31
N ALA A 80 -14.28 -17.62 2.33
CA ALA A 80 -14.83 -17.22 1.06
C ALA A 80 -15.50 -18.41 0.36
N GLY A 81 -16.46 -18.09 -0.50
CA GLY A 81 -17.23 -19.03 -1.30
C GLY A 81 -16.35 -19.82 -2.27
N ILE A 82 -17.00 -20.68 -3.06
CA ILE A 82 -16.35 -21.57 -4.01
C ILE A 82 -15.46 -20.81 -4.99
N GLU A 83 -15.89 -19.62 -5.43
CA GLU A 83 -15.15 -18.79 -6.39
C GLU A 83 -13.98 -18.00 -5.74
N GLY A 84 -13.86 -18.02 -4.41
CA GLY A 84 -12.85 -17.25 -3.69
C GLY A 84 -13.12 -15.74 -3.74
N ILE A 85 -12.05 -14.94 -3.84
CA ILE A 85 -12.14 -13.48 -3.95
C ILE A 85 -12.06 -13.09 -5.43
N PRO A 86 -13.13 -12.54 -6.03
CA PRO A 86 -13.12 -12.22 -7.45
C PRO A 86 -12.17 -11.07 -7.77
N THR A 87 -11.19 -11.31 -8.65
CA THR A 87 -10.17 -10.32 -9.06
C THR A 87 -10.80 -9.07 -9.67
N SER A 88 -11.91 -9.20 -10.39
CA SER A 88 -12.64 -8.05 -10.98
C SER A 88 -13.19 -7.11 -9.90
N LEU A 89 -13.86 -7.65 -8.88
CA LEU A 89 -14.41 -6.87 -7.76
C LEU A 89 -13.29 -6.24 -6.93
N LEU A 90 -12.16 -6.94 -6.78
CA LEU A 90 -10.99 -6.41 -6.12
C LEU A 90 -10.38 -5.25 -6.92
N ALA A 91 -10.28 -5.37 -8.25
CA ALA A 91 -9.79 -4.30 -9.11
C ALA A 91 -10.70 -3.06 -9.08
N GLU A 92 -12.02 -3.25 -9.05
CA GLU A 92 -13.00 -2.17 -8.86
C GLU A 92 -12.93 -1.55 -7.45
N TYR A 93 -12.65 -2.35 -6.43
CA TYR A 93 -12.43 -1.87 -5.07
C TYR A 93 -11.21 -0.93 -5.00
N LEU A 94 -10.10 -1.29 -5.65
CA LEU A 94 -8.93 -0.40 -5.75
C LEU A 94 -9.23 0.86 -6.56
N ASP A 95 -9.96 0.73 -7.68
CA ASP A 95 -10.35 1.86 -8.51
C ASP A 95 -11.14 2.92 -7.74
N ARG A 96 -12.07 2.48 -6.89
CA ARG A 96 -12.84 3.38 -6.03
C ARG A 96 -11.96 4.19 -5.08
N HIS A 97 -10.84 3.63 -4.60
CA HIS A 97 -9.90 4.39 -3.77
C HIS A 97 -9.13 5.43 -4.57
N ILE A 98 -8.73 5.11 -5.81
CA ILE A 98 -8.04 6.07 -6.70
C ILE A 98 -8.96 7.20 -7.10
N ASP A 99 -10.18 6.89 -7.51
CA ASP A 99 -11.14 7.88 -8.00
C ASP A 99 -11.83 8.65 -6.86
N GLY A 100 -11.71 8.15 -5.62
CA GLY A 100 -12.24 8.75 -4.40
C GLY A 100 -11.16 9.40 -3.51
N PRO A 101 -11.12 9.09 -2.20
CA PRO A 101 -10.29 9.77 -1.21
C PRO A 101 -8.82 9.28 -1.18
N PHE A 102 -8.14 9.20 -2.32
CA PHE A 102 -6.77 8.66 -2.40
C PHE A 102 -5.77 9.41 -1.51
N GLU A 103 -5.77 10.75 -1.52
CA GLU A 103 -4.82 11.51 -0.68
C GLU A 103 -5.06 11.27 0.81
N LYS A 104 -6.33 11.12 1.23
CA LYS A 104 -6.67 10.76 2.60
C LYS A 104 -6.17 9.35 2.97
N PHE A 105 -6.28 8.40 2.03
CA PHE A 105 -5.69 7.09 2.20
C PHE A 105 -4.17 7.19 2.43
N VAL A 106 -3.48 7.99 1.61
CA VAL A 106 -2.04 8.23 1.75
C VAL A 106 -1.71 8.85 3.12
N ASP A 107 -2.45 9.85 3.59
CA ASP A 107 -2.20 10.48 4.89
C ASP A 107 -2.40 9.55 6.09
N GLU A 108 -3.40 8.68 6.02
CA GLU A 108 -3.80 7.86 7.16
C GLU A 108 -3.04 6.52 7.21
N TYR A 109 -2.68 5.95 6.05
CA TYR A 109 -2.30 4.54 5.92
C TYR A 109 -1.00 4.26 5.18
N PHE A 110 -0.60 5.12 4.23
CA PHE A 110 0.70 4.97 3.60
C PHE A 110 1.78 5.24 4.65
N ALA A 111 2.55 4.21 4.97
CA ALA A 111 3.53 4.25 6.06
C ALA A 111 4.95 4.57 5.56
N GLY A 112 5.08 5.17 4.37
CA GLY A 112 6.37 5.64 3.87
C GLY A 112 6.81 6.96 4.49
N THR A 113 7.95 7.44 4.03
CA THR A 113 8.53 8.70 4.46
C THR A 113 7.64 9.88 4.05
N PRO A 114 7.70 11.00 4.79
CA PRO A 114 6.92 12.20 4.46
C PRO A 114 7.19 12.73 3.05
N PHE A 115 8.43 12.56 2.57
CA PHE A 115 8.79 12.95 1.21
C PHE A 115 8.04 12.09 0.17
N LEU A 116 8.11 10.77 0.25
CA LEU A 116 7.42 9.90 -0.72
C LEU A 116 5.89 9.98 -0.60
N THR A 117 5.37 10.26 0.59
CA THR A 117 3.95 10.57 0.82
C THR A 117 3.48 11.74 -0.06
N GLU A 118 4.22 12.86 -0.06
CA GLU A 118 3.90 14.03 -0.88
C GLU A 118 4.14 13.80 -2.38
N VAL A 119 5.14 13.00 -2.73
CA VAL A 119 5.39 12.57 -4.12
C VAL A 119 4.20 11.75 -4.66
N LEU A 120 3.65 10.83 -3.86
CA LEU A 120 2.46 10.05 -4.25
C LEU A 120 1.24 10.93 -4.48
N LYS A 121 1.00 11.93 -3.64
CA LYS A 121 -0.08 12.91 -3.84
C LYS A 121 0.12 13.68 -5.15
N THR A 122 1.34 14.14 -5.41
CA THR A 122 1.69 14.80 -6.69
C THR A 122 1.35 13.90 -7.89
N ALA A 123 1.71 12.61 -7.82
CA ALA A 123 1.45 11.66 -8.88
C ALA A 123 -0.06 11.37 -9.08
N HIS A 124 -0.83 11.31 -7.99
CA HIS A 124 -2.29 11.18 -8.06
C HIS A 124 -2.95 12.41 -8.69
N ARG A 125 -2.58 13.62 -8.26
CA ARG A 125 -3.07 14.87 -8.87
C ARG A 125 -2.71 14.98 -10.34
N TYR A 126 -1.51 14.52 -10.73
CA TYR A 126 -1.14 14.41 -12.14
C TYR A 126 -2.06 13.44 -12.91
N TYR A 127 -2.31 12.25 -12.36
CA TYR A 127 -3.24 11.28 -12.96
C TYR A 127 -4.65 11.87 -13.11
N LEU A 128 -5.18 12.60 -12.13
CA LEU A 128 -6.52 13.18 -12.23
C LEU A 128 -6.67 14.13 -13.43
N ARG A 129 -5.58 14.80 -13.83
CA ARG A 129 -5.53 15.73 -14.96
C ARG A 129 -5.31 15.01 -16.30
N GLU A 130 -4.32 14.13 -16.38
CA GLU A 130 -3.89 13.51 -17.64
C GLU A 130 -4.60 12.17 -17.94
N ARG A 131 -5.17 11.51 -16.92
CA ARG A 131 -5.90 10.24 -17.01
C ARG A 131 -5.13 9.12 -17.71
N LEU A 132 -3.81 9.13 -17.60
CA LEU A 132 -2.94 8.11 -18.20
C LEU A 132 -3.18 6.74 -17.53
N PRO A 133 -3.54 5.69 -18.30
CA PRO A 133 -3.81 4.36 -17.76
C PRO A 133 -2.63 3.77 -16.98
N VAL A 134 -1.40 3.99 -17.44
CA VAL A 134 -0.18 3.50 -16.78
C VAL A 134 0.00 4.09 -15.38
N VAL A 135 -0.32 5.38 -15.19
CA VAL A 135 -0.22 6.03 -13.88
C VAL A 135 -1.32 5.49 -12.96
N ARG A 136 -2.52 5.25 -13.48
CA ARG A 136 -3.59 4.58 -12.73
C ARG A 136 -3.16 3.20 -12.23
N LYS A 137 -2.53 2.39 -13.09
CA LYS A 137 -1.99 1.07 -12.71
C LYS A 137 -0.93 1.18 -11.61
N ALA A 138 -0.02 2.15 -11.70
CA ALA A 138 0.99 2.38 -10.68
C ALA A 138 0.38 2.84 -9.33
N LEU A 139 -0.66 3.67 -9.35
CA LEU A 139 -1.38 4.04 -8.13
C LEU A 139 -2.16 2.85 -7.53
N LYS A 140 -2.71 1.96 -8.38
CA LYS A 140 -3.31 0.70 -7.91
C LYS A 140 -2.29 -0.20 -7.23
N LEU A 141 -1.06 -0.25 -7.75
CA LEU A 141 0.02 -1.04 -7.18
C LEU A 141 0.28 -0.62 -5.72
N VAL A 142 0.36 0.69 -5.45
CA VAL A 142 0.53 1.24 -4.09
C VAL A 142 -0.61 0.78 -3.17
N LEU A 143 -1.86 0.93 -3.62
CA LEU A 143 -3.03 0.52 -2.84
C LEU A 143 -3.05 -0.98 -2.58
N ALA A 144 -2.81 -1.79 -3.62
CA ALA A 144 -2.85 -3.24 -3.53
C ALA A 144 -1.83 -3.75 -2.50
N TYR A 145 -0.60 -3.21 -2.54
CA TYR A 145 0.45 -3.53 -1.57
C TYR A 145 0.08 -3.07 -0.15
N ASN A 146 -0.31 -1.81 0.04
CA ASN A 146 -0.66 -1.30 1.37
C ASN A 146 -1.79 -2.09 2.03
N LEU A 147 -2.84 -2.41 1.26
CA LEU A 147 -4.00 -3.12 1.79
C LEU A 147 -3.68 -4.55 2.23
N THR A 148 -2.59 -5.19 1.75
CA THR A 148 -2.17 -6.48 2.32
C THR A 148 -1.70 -6.38 3.77
N MET A 149 -1.19 -5.20 4.15
CA MET A 149 -0.63 -4.95 5.49
C MET A 149 -1.70 -4.63 6.54
N HIS A 150 -2.90 -4.23 6.11
CA HIS A 150 -3.95 -3.81 7.03
C HIS A 150 -4.91 -4.94 7.40
N ILE A 151 -5.49 -4.82 8.59
CA ILE A 151 -6.59 -5.68 9.04
C ILE A 151 -7.87 -5.35 8.26
N THR A 152 -8.70 -6.37 8.01
CA THR A 152 -10.02 -6.20 7.40
C THR A 152 -11.14 -6.34 8.44
N MET A 153 -12.20 -5.57 8.24
CA MET A 153 -13.45 -5.60 8.99
C MET A 153 -14.57 -6.17 8.12
N VAL A 154 -15.67 -6.55 8.74
CA VAL A 154 -16.82 -7.15 8.06
C VAL A 154 -18.14 -6.50 8.47
N GLU A 155 -19.03 -6.35 7.49
CA GLU A 155 -20.45 -6.04 7.67
C GLU A 155 -21.31 -7.16 7.05
N GLY A 156 -22.56 -7.31 7.53
CA GLY A 156 -23.48 -8.35 7.05
C GLY A 156 -23.44 -9.68 7.83
N LEU A 157 -22.74 -9.74 8.96
CA LEU A 157 -22.83 -10.85 9.90
C LEU A 157 -24.18 -10.84 10.67
N THR A 158 -24.62 -12.02 11.11
CA THR A 158 -25.74 -12.16 12.06
C THR A 158 -25.34 -11.62 13.44
N ASP A 159 -26.30 -11.44 14.34
CA ASP A 159 -26.02 -10.94 15.70
C ASP A 159 -25.13 -11.89 16.49
N GLU A 160 -25.33 -13.21 16.35
CA GLU A 160 -24.51 -14.23 16.99
C GLU A 160 -23.07 -14.22 16.45
N GLU A 161 -22.90 -14.14 15.14
CA GLU A 161 -21.56 -14.09 14.53
C GLU A 161 -20.85 -12.79 14.80
N ASN A 162 -21.58 -11.67 14.91
CA ASN A 162 -21.03 -10.37 15.28
C ASN A 162 -20.46 -10.34 16.70
N MET A 163 -20.84 -11.26 17.58
CA MET A 163 -20.20 -11.38 18.89
C MET A 163 -18.76 -11.87 18.75
N ALA A 164 -18.49 -12.72 17.77
CA ALA A 164 -17.14 -13.12 17.39
C ALA A 164 -16.50 -12.04 16.52
N GLY A 165 -15.23 -11.72 16.76
CA GLY A 165 -14.48 -10.70 16.03
C GLY A 165 -14.76 -9.27 16.49
N LYS A 166 -15.69 -9.06 17.44
CA LYS A 166 -15.99 -7.70 17.94
C LYS A 166 -14.83 -7.14 18.74
N ILE A 167 -14.33 -5.98 18.32
CA ILE A 167 -13.31 -5.24 19.04
C ILE A 167 -13.97 -4.50 20.20
N ARG A 168 -13.70 -4.96 21.43
CA ARG A 168 -14.25 -4.38 22.67
C ARG A 168 -13.23 -3.58 23.46
N ASP A 169 -11.96 -3.63 23.06
CA ASP A 169 -10.90 -2.90 23.71
C ASP A 169 -11.09 -1.39 23.47
N GLU A 170 -11.16 -0.63 24.56
CA GLU A 170 -11.37 0.83 24.52
C GLU A 170 -10.19 1.59 23.94
N SER A 171 -9.02 0.96 23.91
CA SER A 171 -7.77 1.53 23.44
C SER A 171 -7.49 1.27 21.96
N SER A 172 -8.36 0.51 21.28
CA SER A 172 -8.29 0.29 19.83
C SER A 172 -9.03 1.39 19.06
N LYS A 173 -8.40 1.91 18.00
CA LYS A 173 -9.04 2.83 17.04
C LYS A 173 -10.21 2.19 16.29
N PHE A 174 -10.29 0.87 16.28
CA PHE A 174 -11.35 0.09 15.66
C PHE A 174 -12.40 -0.40 16.66
N ARG A 175 -12.41 0.12 17.89
CA ARG A 175 -13.43 -0.17 18.91
C ARG A 175 -14.84 -0.16 18.32
N GLY A 176 -15.60 -1.21 18.61
CA GLY A 176 -16.98 -1.34 18.14
C GLY A 176 -17.12 -1.78 16.68
N LYS A 177 -16.02 -2.03 15.96
CA LYS A 177 -16.02 -2.74 14.68
C LYS A 177 -15.90 -4.26 14.89
N THR A 178 -16.22 -5.02 13.85
CA THR A 178 -16.09 -6.48 13.84
C THR A 178 -15.05 -6.86 12.81
N VAL A 179 -14.01 -7.57 13.25
CA VAL A 179 -12.92 -8.06 12.39
C VAL A 179 -13.46 -9.13 11.44
N ALA A 180 -13.02 -9.10 10.19
CA ALA A 180 -13.39 -10.10 9.21
C ALA A 180 -12.92 -11.49 9.64
N PRO A 181 -13.68 -12.55 9.35
CA PRO A 181 -13.25 -13.93 9.56
C PRO A 181 -11.83 -14.17 9.07
N VAL A 182 -10.95 -14.74 9.90
CA VAL A 182 -9.52 -14.84 9.59
C VAL A 182 -9.24 -15.51 8.24
N MET A 183 -10.03 -16.51 7.84
CA MET A 183 -9.87 -17.15 6.53
C MET A 183 -10.22 -16.19 5.37
N ILE A 184 -11.27 -15.37 5.52
CA ILE A 184 -11.63 -14.36 4.52
C ILE A 184 -10.56 -13.27 4.48
N ASN A 185 -10.11 -12.77 5.64
CA ASN A 185 -9.02 -11.81 5.74
C ASN A 185 -7.77 -12.31 5.00
N PHE A 186 -7.38 -13.57 5.25
CA PHE A 186 -6.26 -14.21 4.56
C PHE A 186 -6.48 -14.32 3.05
N GLN A 187 -7.66 -14.78 2.61
CA GLN A 187 -7.96 -14.92 1.17
C GLN A 187 -7.97 -13.57 0.45
N VAL A 188 -8.47 -12.50 1.08
CA VAL A 188 -8.39 -11.13 0.54
C VAL A 188 -6.95 -10.67 0.42
N LYS A 189 -6.13 -10.89 1.46
CA LYS A 189 -4.69 -10.56 1.44
C LYS A 189 -3.95 -11.34 0.35
N CYS A 190 -4.24 -12.63 0.14
CA CYS A 190 -3.67 -13.41 -0.96
C CYS A 190 -4.06 -12.84 -2.33
N ALA A 191 -5.34 -12.52 -2.54
CA ALA A 191 -5.79 -11.95 -3.80
C ALA A 191 -5.18 -10.57 -4.10
N LEU A 192 -5.03 -9.72 -3.07
CA LEU A 192 -4.29 -8.45 -3.16
C LEU A 192 -2.81 -8.68 -3.45
N ALA A 193 -2.21 -9.70 -2.82
CA ALA A 193 -0.82 -10.07 -3.02
C ALA A 193 -0.52 -10.46 -4.48
N ASP A 194 -1.40 -11.25 -5.07
CA ASP A 194 -1.28 -11.66 -6.47
C ASP A 194 -1.50 -10.46 -7.41
N MET A 195 -2.51 -9.63 -7.13
CA MET A 195 -2.79 -8.44 -7.92
C MET A 195 -1.65 -7.41 -7.92
N TRP A 196 -1.03 -7.13 -6.77
CA TRP A 196 0.08 -6.17 -6.75
C TRP A 196 1.30 -6.70 -7.51
N ARG A 197 1.58 -8.00 -7.49
CA ARG A 197 2.68 -8.59 -8.29
C ARG A 197 2.43 -8.47 -9.79
N GLU A 198 1.20 -8.76 -10.22
CA GLU A 198 0.80 -8.55 -11.61
C GLU A 198 0.92 -7.09 -12.01
N LEU A 199 0.41 -6.16 -11.19
CA LEU A 199 0.53 -4.73 -11.43
C LEU A 199 1.99 -4.25 -11.45
N GLN A 200 2.85 -4.77 -10.58
CA GLN A 200 4.28 -4.42 -10.56
C GLN A 200 4.95 -4.84 -11.86
N LYS A 201 4.70 -6.08 -12.31
CA LYS A 201 5.22 -6.58 -13.58
C LYS A 201 4.74 -5.70 -14.75
N ASP A 202 3.44 -5.46 -14.85
CA ASP A 202 2.84 -4.61 -15.88
C ASP A 202 3.46 -3.20 -15.91
N VAL A 203 3.59 -2.56 -14.74
CA VAL A 203 4.14 -1.20 -14.63
C VAL A 203 5.62 -1.17 -15.04
N LEU A 204 6.41 -2.18 -14.67
CA LEU A 204 7.81 -2.29 -15.08
C LEU A 204 7.97 -2.53 -16.59
N GLU A 205 7.11 -3.35 -17.18
CA GLU A 205 7.08 -3.58 -18.63
C GLU A 205 6.71 -2.31 -19.39
N GLU A 206 5.68 -1.58 -18.95
CA GLU A 206 5.29 -0.30 -19.55
C GLU A 206 6.37 0.77 -19.37
N LEU A 207 7.01 0.84 -18.20
CA LEU A 207 8.15 1.74 -17.95
C LEU A 207 9.32 1.44 -18.90
N SER A 208 9.65 0.16 -19.09
CA SER A 208 10.70 -0.27 -20.02
C SER A 208 10.40 0.15 -21.46
N GLN A 209 9.15 -0.01 -21.91
CA GLN A 209 8.71 0.44 -23.23
C GLN A 209 8.82 1.96 -23.41
N LEU A 210 8.42 2.73 -22.38
CA LEU A 210 8.54 4.19 -22.40
C LEU A 210 10.00 4.65 -22.50
N TYR A 211 10.92 4.02 -21.75
CA TYR A 211 12.35 4.30 -21.84
C TYR A 211 12.90 3.98 -23.23
N HIS A 212 12.52 2.85 -23.83
CA HIS A 212 12.97 2.48 -25.17
C HIS A 212 12.57 3.53 -26.22
N GLY A 213 11.36 4.12 -26.09
CA GLY A 213 10.91 5.23 -26.92
C GLY A 213 11.85 6.45 -26.85
N VAL A 214 12.28 6.82 -25.64
CA VAL A 214 13.19 7.97 -25.42
C VAL A 214 14.54 7.79 -26.13
N TYR A 215 15.10 6.58 -26.11
CA TYR A 215 16.36 6.28 -26.79
C TYR A 215 16.24 6.25 -28.32
N ASN A 216 15.06 5.91 -28.85
CA ASN A 216 14.80 5.83 -30.29
C ASN A 216 14.39 7.17 -30.94
N GLY A 217 14.48 8.27 -30.20
CA GLY A 217 14.25 9.61 -30.74
C GLY A 217 12.85 10.18 -30.53
N ASP A 218 11.97 9.49 -29.78
CA ASP A 218 10.80 10.18 -29.22
C ASP A 218 11.31 11.25 -28.24
N LYS A 219 10.93 12.50 -28.53
CA LYS A 219 11.29 13.67 -27.71
C LYS A 219 10.84 13.46 -26.26
N LEU A 220 11.25 14.37 -25.36
CA LEU A 220 10.87 14.49 -23.92
C LEU A 220 9.37 14.33 -23.57
N LYS A 221 8.50 14.06 -24.54
CA LYS A 221 7.07 13.78 -24.42
C LYS A 221 6.75 12.75 -23.33
N ASN A 222 7.46 11.63 -23.27
CA ASN A 222 7.19 10.56 -22.29
C ASN A 222 7.95 10.74 -20.97
N TRP A 223 8.87 11.70 -20.91
CA TRP A 223 9.73 11.94 -19.75
C TRP A 223 8.93 12.13 -18.44
N PRO A 224 7.85 12.94 -18.40
CA PRO A 224 7.11 13.16 -17.15
C PRO A 224 6.47 11.88 -16.62
N THR A 225 5.92 11.07 -17.54
CA THR A 225 5.32 9.78 -17.20
C THR A 225 6.37 8.81 -16.66
N ILE A 226 7.53 8.70 -17.31
CA ILE A 226 8.64 7.85 -16.86
C ILE A 226 9.07 8.24 -15.43
N PHE A 227 9.26 9.55 -15.20
CA PHE A 227 9.69 10.06 -13.90
C PHE A 227 8.67 9.75 -12.80
N LEU A 228 7.38 10.00 -13.06
CA LEU A 228 6.32 9.73 -12.07
C LEU A 228 6.15 8.23 -11.79
N LEU A 229 6.27 7.37 -12.80
CA LEU A 229 6.23 5.92 -12.58
C LEU A 229 7.41 5.44 -11.73
N ALA A 230 8.63 5.94 -12.01
CA ALA A 230 9.80 5.63 -11.21
C ALA A 230 9.63 6.12 -9.76
N ALA A 231 9.05 7.29 -9.56
CA ALA A 231 8.77 7.86 -8.24
C ALA A 231 7.73 7.04 -7.45
N ILE A 232 6.65 6.58 -8.10
CA ILE A 232 5.67 5.67 -7.47
C ILE A 232 6.30 4.33 -7.12
N LEU A 233 7.12 3.75 -8.02
CA LEU A 233 7.82 2.50 -7.75
C LEU A 233 8.81 2.63 -6.59
N LEU A 234 9.46 3.79 -6.44
CA LEU A 234 10.32 4.08 -5.29
C LEU A 234 9.52 4.11 -3.98
N ALA A 235 8.31 4.66 -3.99
CA ALA A 235 7.41 4.67 -2.84
C ALA A 235 7.04 3.24 -2.39
N VAL A 236 6.67 2.37 -3.33
CA VAL A 236 6.37 0.96 -3.03
C VAL A 236 7.63 0.22 -2.54
N TRP A 237 8.78 0.47 -3.18
CA TRP A 237 10.04 -0.13 -2.76
C TRP A 237 10.43 0.25 -1.33
N GLU A 238 10.23 1.51 -0.95
CA GLU A 238 10.48 2.00 0.40
C GLU A 238 9.61 1.25 1.42
N GLU A 239 8.32 1.08 1.15
CA GLU A 239 7.46 0.29 2.03
C GLU A 239 7.89 -1.17 2.13
N MET A 240 8.34 -1.77 1.03
CA MET A 240 8.93 -3.11 1.06
C MET A 240 10.21 -3.18 1.91
N GLN A 241 11.02 -2.11 1.91
CA GLN A 241 12.20 -2.04 2.77
C GLN A 241 11.81 -1.93 4.24
N PHE A 242 10.85 -1.06 4.57
CA PHE A 242 10.34 -0.93 5.93
C PHE A 242 9.80 -2.26 6.45
N ASP A 243 8.99 -2.95 5.64
CA ASP A 243 8.47 -4.27 5.98
C ASP A 243 9.58 -5.30 6.26
N CYS A 244 10.64 -5.31 5.44
CA CYS A 244 11.76 -6.23 5.63
C CYS A 244 12.60 -5.94 6.89
N HIS A 245 12.80 -4.66 7.22
CA HIS A 245 13.76 -4.24 8.26
C HIS A 245 13.11 -4.08 9.64
N TYR A 246 11.82 -3.76 9.73
CA TYR A 246 11.09 -3.74 11.01
C TYR A 246 10.87 -5.14 11.62
N ARG A 247 11.12 -6.20 10.84
CA ARG A 247 11.14 -7.59 11.31
C ARG A 247 12.46 -7.99 11.99
N VAL A 248 13.38 -7.04 12.21
CA VAL A 248 14.71 -7.28 12.83
C VAL A 248 14.74 -6.73 14.26
N PRO A 249 15.00 -7.55 15.29
CA PRO A 249 14.94 -7.14 16.70
C PRO A 249 16.21 -6.39 17.17
N ASP A 250 16.78 -5.52 16.33
CA ASP A 250 17.95 -4.69 16.68
C ASP A 250 17.59 -3.18 16.59
N PRO A 251 17.38 -2.51 17.74
CA PRO A 251 17.02 -1.09 17.78
C PRO A 251 18.04 -0.16 17.12
N VAL A 252 19.34 -0.50 17.17
CA VAL A 252 20.39 0.34 16.56
C VAL A 252 20.35 0.21 15.04
N ALA A 253 20.15 -1.00 14.54
CA ALA A 253 19.97 -1.24 13.11
C ALA A 253 18.69 -0.58 12.58
N VAL A 254 17.58 -0.64 13.33
CA VAL A 254 16.32 0.02 12.97
C VAL A 254 16.49 1.53 12.92
N GLN A 255 17.10 2.16 13.92
CA GLN A 255 17.31 3.62 13.91
C GLN A 255 18.19 4.06 12.75
N LYS A 256 19.28 3.32 12.47
CA LYS A 256 20.13 3.61 11.33
C LYS A 256 19.36 3.48 10.01
N PHE A 257 18.59 2.39 9.87
CA PHE A 257 17.76 2.17 8.70
C PHE A 257 16.74 3.29 8.48
N CYS A 258 16.05 3.75 9.54
CA CYS A 258 15.11 4.87 9.44
C CYS A 258 15.80 6.14 8.94
N ASN A 259 16.96 6.47 9.50
CA ASN A 259 17.75 7.63 9.06
C ASN A 259 18.18 7.50 7.59
N ASP A 260 18.62 6.31 7.17
CA ASP A 260 19.01 6.04 5.78
C ASP A 260 17.79 6.19 4.84
N MET A 261 16.62 5.70 5.25
CA MET A 261 15.37 5.80 4.49
C MET A 261 14.81 7.22 4.43
N GLU A 262 15.01 8.07 5.43
CA GLU A 262 14.58 9.47 5.36
C GLU A 262 15.47 10.31 4.43
N THR A 263 16.74 9.98 4.31
CA THR A 263 17.73 10.78 3.58
C THR A 263 17.95 10.32 2.13
N THR A 264 17.80 9.03 1.86
CA THR A 264 18.07 8.42 0.54
C THR A 264 17.08 8.84 -0.57
N PRO A 265 15.74 8.85 -0.35
CA PRO A 265 14.76 9.04 -1.41
C PRO A 265 14.90 10.38 -2.15
N VAL A 266 15.23 11.46 -1.46
CA VAL A 266 15.42 12.78 -2.08
C VAL A 266 16.57 12.72 -3.10
N GLY A 267 17.71 12.15 -2.70
CA GLY A 267 18.87 11.97 -3.58
C GLY A 267 18.55 11.06 -4.77
N VAL A 268 17.81 9.98 -4.55
CA VAL A 268 17.36 9.07 -5.62
C VAL A 268 16.45 9.80 -6.61
N ILE A 269 15.46 10.58 -6.16
CA ILE A 269 14.58 11.35 -7.04
C ILE A 269 15.35 12.40 -7.85
N VAL A 270 16.28 13.14 -7.22
CA VAL A 270 17.15 14.11 -7.92
C VAL A 270 18.02 13.43 -8.98
N GLY A 271 18.59 12.27 -8.63
CA GLY A 271 19.40 11.46 -9.54
C GLY A 271 18.59 10.91 -10.71
N LEU A 272 17.40 10.35 -10.43
CA LEU A 272 16.47 9.84 -11.44
C LEU A 272 16.04 10.93 -12.41
N PHE A 273 15.68 12.12 -11.91
CA PHE A 273 15.30 13.25 -12.74
C PHE A 273 16.38 13.56 -13.79
N SER A 274 17.64 13.65 -13.33
CA SER A 274 18.80 13.99 -14.18
C SER A 274 19.19 12.83 -15.11
N ALA A 275 19.00 11.58 -14.68
CA ALA A 275 19.36 10.40 -15.44
C ALA A 275 18.43 10.14 -16.64
N ILE A 276 17.13 10.45 -16.52
CA ILE A 276 16.17 10.25 -17.61
C ILE A 276 16.45 11.22 -18.76
N SER A 277 16.84 12.47 -18.48
CA SER A 277 17.32 13.38 -19.54
C SER A 277 18.21 14.51 -19.05
N GLN A 278 19.33 14.69 -19.74
CA GLN A 278 20.24 15.82 -19.57
C GLN A 278 19.74 17.12 -20.23
N LYS A 279 18.59 17.10 -20.90
CA LYS A 279 18.01 18.28 -21.57
C LYS A 279 17.16 19.15 -20.64
N LEU A 280 16.79 18.63 -19.48
CA LEU A 280 16.06 19.37 -18.45
C LEU A 280 17.05 19.98 -17.46
N PRO A 281 16.74 21.14 -16.84
CA PRO A 281 17.51 21.66 -15.73
C PRO A 281 17.48 20.68 -14.55
N ALA A 282 18.38 20.84 -13.58
CA ALA A 282 18.25 20.10 -12.33
C ALA A 282 16.87 20.38 -11.69
N ILE A 283 16.27 19.39 -11.03
CA ILE A 283 14.93 19.57 -10.43
C ILE A 283 14.89 20.72 -9.41
N SER A 284 15.98 20.95 -8.68
CA SER A 284 16.14 22.07 -7.75
C SER A 284 16.11 23.45 -8.44
N GLU A 285 16.46 23.50 -9.72
CA GLU A 285 16.48 24.70 -10.56
C GLU A 285 15.22 24.80 -11.43
N TRP A 286 14.28 23.86 -11.30
CA TRP A 286 13.04 23.91 -12.05
C TRP A 286 12.28 25.21 -11.75
N ASP A 287 11.82 25.84 -12.83
CA ASP A 287 11.09 27.10 -12.80
C ASP A 287 10.14 27.06 -13.99
N THR A 288 8.85 26.83 -13.71
CA THR A 288 7.82 26.72 -14.73
C THR A 288 7.80 27.93 -15.66
N ARG A 289 8.10 29.15 -15.18
CA ARG A 289 8.10 30.35 -16.03
C ARG A 289 9.20 30.32 -17.09
N LYS A 290 10.32 29.65 -16.80
CA LYS A 290 11.48 29.55 -17.71
C LYS A 290 11.45 28.28 -18.53
N HIS A 291 11.05 27.17 -17.91
CA HIS A 291 11.30 25.82 -18.41
C HIS A 291 10.08 25.12 -19.01
N HIS A 292 8.87 25.70 -18.93
CA HIS A 292 7.63 25.08 -19.44
C HIS A 292 7.74 24.60 -20.90
N HIS A 293 8.44 25.35 -21.75
CA HIS A 293 8.59 25.05 -23.17
C HIS A 293 9.33 23.73 -23.45
N LEU A 294 10.17 23.25 -22.51
CA LEU A 294 10.90 21.99 -22.64
C LEU A 294 9.98 20.76 -22.62
N LEU A 295 8.80 20.90 -22.02
CA LEU A 295 7.77 19.86 -21.86
C LEU A 295 6.47 20.27 -22.56
N ASN A 296 6.59 20.93 -23.72
CA ASN A 296 5.48 21.40 -24.55
C ASN A 296 4.48 22.32 -23.84
N SER A 297 4.87 22.96 -22.74
CA SER A 297 3.99 23.79 -21.91
C SER A 297 2.73 23.06 -21.42
N ASN A 298 2.80 21.72 -21.26
CA ASN A 298 1.70 20.97 -20.65
C ASN A 298 1.55 21.44 -19.19
N GLN A 299 0.35 21.93 -18.86
CA GLN A 299 0.05 22.49 -17.54
C GLN A 299 0.16 21.45 -16.42
N ALA A 300 -0.41 20.26 -16.59
CA ALA A 300 -0.38 19.20 -15.58
C ALA A 300 1.07 18.76 -15.28
N VAL A 301 1.90 18.66 -16.31
CA VAL A 301 3.33 18.38 -16.18
C VAL A 301 4.03 19.51 -15.43
N CYS A 302 3.81 20.77 -15.81
CA CYS A 302 4.47 21.91 -15.16
C CYS A 302 4.09 22.04 -13.68
N GLU A 303 2.81 21.83 -13.34
CA GLU A 303 2.32 21.82 -11.96
C GLU A 303 2.98 20.69 -11.17
N ALA A 304 3.00 19.47 -11.71
CA ALA A 304 3.67 18.34 -11.06
C ALA A 304 5.17 18.61 -10.85
N MET A 305 5.88 19.21 -11.82
CA MET A 305 7.29 19.54 -11.66
C MET A 305 7.53 20.64 -10.62
N SER A 306 6.65 21.64 -10.56
CA SER A 306 6.69 22.66 -9.51
C SER A 306 6.44 22.08 -8.11
N GLU A 307 5.47 21.17 -7.96
CA GLU A 307 5.24 20.45 -6.70
C GLU A 307 6.45 19.60 -6.33
N MET A 308 7.01 18.83 -7.27
CA MET A 308 8.20 18.00 -7.01
C MET A 308 9.43 18.84 -6.63
N GLN A 309 9.65 19.98 -7.27
CA GLN A 309 10.72 20.91 -6.90
C GLN A 309 10.52 21.43 -5.47
N ALA A 310 9.30 21.82 -5.11
CA ALA A 310 8.99 22.32 -3.76
C ALA A 310 9.23 21.23 -2.70
N HIS A 311 8.85 19.98 -2.99
CA HIS A 311 9.12 18.83 -2.11
C HIS A 311 10.64 18.60 -1.98
N VAL A 312 11.38 18.53 -3.08
CA VAL A 312 12.84 18.37 -3.04
C VAL A 312 13.52 19.49 -2.25
N THR A 313 13.08 20.75 -2.39
CA THR A 313 13.62 21.86 -1.60
C THR A 313 13.29 21.70 -0.12
N LYS A 314 12.03 21.40 0.22
CA LYS A 314 11.59 21.24 1.61
C LYS A 314 12.34 20.13 2.34
N TYR A 315 12.48 18.96 1.70
CA TYR A 315 13.07 17.78 2.34
C TYR A 315 14.58 17.65 2.11
N GLY A 316 15.13 18.28 1.06
CA GLY A 316 16.58 18.32 0.80
C GLY A 316 17.33 19.39 1.61
N MET A 317 16.63 20.40 2.16
CA MET A 317 17.20 21.42 3.05
C MET A 317 16.89 21.19 4.52
N ALA A 318 16.10 20.16 4.87
CA ALA A 318 15.81 19.84 6.27
C ALA A 318 17.10 19.36 6.95
N SER A 319 17.58 20.13 7.94
CA SER A 319 18.64 19.68 8.83
C SER A 319 18.13 18.51 9.67
N HIS A 320 19.04 17.63 10.09
CA HIS A 320 18.76 16.49 10.98
C HIS A 320 17.97 16.84 12.26
N GLU A 321 17.87 18.12 12.65
CA GLU A 321 17.17 18.59 13.85
C GLU A 321 15.68 18.90 13.63
N ASP A 322 15.23 19.17 12.39
CA ASP A 322 13.83 19.48 12.07
C ASP A 322 13.02 18.23 11.68
N MET A 323 13.70 17.12 11.37
CA MET A 323 13.09 15.81 11.25
C MET A 323 12.78 15.29 12.65
N ARG A 324 11.59 15.63 13.18
CA ARG A 324 11.01 14.81 14.26
C ARG A 324 11.09 13.36 13.80
N PRO A 325 11.43 12.39 14.66
CA PRO A 325 11.23 10.99 14.34
C PRO A 325 9.74 10.83 14.06
N LEU A 326 9.37 10.89 12.79
CA LEU A 326 7.99 10.80 12.37
C LEU A 326 7.68 9.34 12.55
N THR A 327 6.94 9.06 13.62
CA THR A 327 6.48 7.76 14.06
C THR A 327 6.07 6.94 12.84
N ILE A 328 7.01 6.14 12.35
CA ILE A 328 6.87 5.25 11.21
C ILE A 328 5.77 4.28 11.67
N LYS A 329 4.55 4.43 11.14
CA LYS A 329 3.36 3.66 11.50
C LYS A 329 3.48 2.20 11.03
N TRP A 330 4.51 1.49 11.45
CA TRP A 330 4.75 0.10 11.10
C TRP A 330 4.44 -0.77 12.29
N SER A 331 3.25 -1.35 12.23
CA SER A 331 2.82 -2.46 13.07
C SER A 331 3.49 -3.73 12.53
N VAL A 332 4.49 -4.27 13.24
CA VAL A 332 4.93 -5.66 13.06
C VAL A 332 4.68 -6.39 14.37
N ASP A 333 3.93 -7.49 14.30
CA ASP A 333 3.69 -8.41 15.42
C ASP A 333 5.00 -8.76 16.12
N SER A 334 5.09 -8.44 17.41
CA SER A 334 6.24 -8.76 18.24
C SER A 334 6.07 -10.13 18.88
N ASN A 335 6.20 -11.19 18.06
CA ASN A 335 6.47 -12.53 18.59
C ASN A 335 7.50 -13.25 17.71
N VAL A 336 8.73 -13.27 18.24
CA VAL A 336 9.78 -14.28 17.96
C VAL A 336 9.57 -15.45 18.91
#